data_AF-A0A564YMV8-F1
#
_entry.id   AF-A0A564YMV8-F1
#
_cell.length_a   1.000
_cell.length_b   1.000
_cell.length_c   1.000
_cell.angle_alpha   90.00
_cell.angle_beta   90.00
_cell.angle_gamma   90.00
#
_symmetry.space_group_name_H-M   'P 1'
#
loop_
_entity.id
_entity.type
_entity.pdbx_description
1 polymer ?
#
loop_
_entity_poly.entity_id
_entity_poly.type
_entity_poly.pdbx_seq_one_letter_code
_entity_poly.pdbx_strand_id
1 'polypeptide(L)'
;MLDLSTNANEIKNTIRAIEKGSKSWCWLGYSGTTNTIVVKSSGDDIEEMLNHVKPSDILYGYAKFSNESALVSKYAYIIWLGSSSLRKEIIQHIKNSEQITKLYKTIHLRMTAREKSDVNWVDISNRIFGGSYNKPCDENSLNCDEFVTGNTKSSSNSTDIMKGIVAARIKALYEQKSNSSYVPLNFREELEAARAVPRDPIDPIRAFF
;
A
#
# COMPACT_ATOMS: atom_id res chain seq x y z
N MET A 1 21.63 12.81 7.88
CA MET A 1 21.98 11.41 7.53
C MET A 1 21.46 10.52 8.65
N LEU A 2 20.85 9.38 8.31
CA LEU A 2 20.30 8.45 9.29
C LEU A 2 21.43 7.69 9.98
N ASP A 3 21.39 7.60 11.31
CA ASP A 3 22.36 6.83 12.09
C ASP A 3 21.76 5.49 12.53
N LEU A 4 22.27 4.43 11.92
CA LEU A 4 21.97 3.03 12.24
C LEU A 4 23.11 2.35 13.00
N SER A 5 24.22 3.05 13.21
CA SER A 5 25.47 2.48 13.71
C SER A 5 25.50 2.41 15.22
N THR A 6 25.04 3.47 15.90
CA THR A 6 25.06 3.61 17.36
C THR A 6 24.39 2.43 18.07
N ASN A 7 23.21 2.00 17.60
CA ASN A 7 22.46 0.89 18.21
C ASN A 7 22.41 -0.35 17.32
N ALA A 8 23.37 -0.51 16.41
CA ALA A 8 23.36 -1.58 15.40
C ALA A 8 23.25 -2.98 16.03
N ASN A 9 23.92 -3.21 17.17
CA ASN A 9 23.93 -4.50 17.84
C ASN A 9 22.56 -4.87 18.41
N GLU A 10 21.91 -3.92 19.09
CA GLU A 10 20.57 -4.12 19.66
C GLU A 10 19.53 -4.37 18.56
N ILE A 11 19.58 -3.58 17.49
CA ILE A 11 18.67 -3.73 16.35
C ILE A 11 18.86 -5.11 15.69
N LYS A 12 20.11 -5.50 15.42
CA LYS A 12 20.43 -6.82 14.84
C LYS A 12 19.98 -7.98 15.74
N ASN A 13 20.19 -7.86 17.06
CA ASN A 13 19.78 -8.90 18.01
C ASN A 13 18.26 -9.05 18.04
N THR A 14 17.53 -7.94 18.00
CA THR A 14 16.06 -7.94 17.98
C THR A 14 15.53 -8.55 16.68
N ILE A 15 16.08 -8.18 15.53
CA ILE A 15 15.70 -8.76 14.23
C ILE A 15 15.97 -10.27 14.21
N ARG A 16 17.13 -10.71 14.70
CA ARG A 16 17.46 -12.14 14.81
C ARG A 16 16.51 -12.89 15.74
N ALA A 17 16.07 -12.27 16.83
CA ALA A 17 15.08 -12.87 17.73
C ALA A 17 13.75 -13.10 17.00
N ILE A 18 13.35 -12.17 16.13
CA ILE A 18 12.16 -12.31 15.28
C ILE A 18 12.33 -13.43 14.26
N GLU A 19 13.45 -13.44 13.52
CA GLU A 19 13.73 -14.47 12.52
C GLU A 19 13.72 -15.88 13.15
N LYS A 20 14.33 -16.03 14.34
CA LYS A 20 14.31 -17.28 15.12
C LYS A 20 12.95 -17.64 15.71
N GLY A 21 12.02 -16.68 15.81
CA GLY A 21 10.69 -16.88 16.40
C GLY A 21 10.62 -16.74 17.91
N SER A 22 11.65 -16.21 18.56
CA SER A 22 11.59 -15.84 19.98
C SER A 22 10.79 -14.57 20.23
N LYS A 23 10.62 -13.75 19.19
CA LYS A 23 9.72 -12.59 19.14
C LYS A 23 8.93 -12.65 17.83
N SER A 24 7.79 -11.98 17.78
CA SER A 24 6.98 -11.89 16.56
C SER A 24 7.12 -10.54 15.88
N TRP A 25 7.41 -9.47 16.63
CA TRP A 25 7.49 -8.14 16.04
C TRP A 25 8.43 -7.19 16.79
N CYS A 26 8.81 -6.10 16.12
CA CYS A 26 9.45 -4.94 16.73
C CYS A 26 9.05 -3.63 16.04
N TRP A 27 9.09 -2.54 16.80
CA TRP A 27 9.05 -1.16 16.31
C TRP A 27 10.42 -0.52 16.46
N LEU A 28 10.96 0.00 15.36
CA LEU A 28 12.09 0.91 15.35
C LEU A 28 11.60 2.35 15.27
N GLY A 29 12.30 3.28 15.91
CA GLY A 29 11.96 4.70 15.87
C GLY A 29 13.14 5.59 16.22
N TYR A 30 12.95 6.90 16.10
CA TYR A 30 14.00 7.88 16.40
C TYR A 30 14.21 8.06 17.91
N SER A 31 15.46 8.25 18.31
CA SER A 31 15.81 8.61 19.69
C SER A 31 15.71 10.12 19.90
N GLY A 32 14.57 10.58 20.41
CA GLY A 32 14.33 12.00 20.69
C GLY A 32 14.45 12.86 19.43
N THR A 33 15.30 13.89 19.48
CA THR A 33 15.57 14.83 18.37
C THR A 33 16.70 14.38 17.44
N THR A 34 17.36 13.25 17.73
CA THR A 34 18.47 12.76 16.93
C THR A 34 17.99 11.91 15.75
N ASN A 35 18.75 11.88 14.67
CA ASN A 35 18.53 10.98 13.53
C ASN A 35 18.99 9.53 13.80
N THR A 36 19.12 9.14 15.07
CA THR A 36 19.57 7.83 15.50
C THR A 36 18.37 6.91 15.70
N ILE A 37 18.42 5.73 15.09
CA ILE A 37 17.38 4.71 15.23
C ILE A 37 17.65 3.84 16.47
N VAL A 38 16.58 3.55 17.20
CA VAL A 38 16.53 2.67 18.38
C VAL A 38 15.37 1.69 18.26
N VAL A 39 15.45 0.58 19.01
CA VAL A 39 14.28 -0.28 19.24
C VAL A 39 13.38 0.42 20.26
N LYS A 40 12.13 0.68 19.88
CA LYS A 40 11.13 1.31 20.75
C LYS A 40 10.35 0.29 21.56
N SER A 41 9.97 -0.80 20.91
CA SER A 41 9.23 -1.89 21.52
C SER A 41 9.35 -3.14 20.66
N SER A 42 9.09 -4.29 21.27
CA SER A 42 9.10 -5.59 20.62
C SER A 42 8.30 -6.56 21.47
N GLY A 43 7.68 -7.55 20.85
CA GLY A 43 6.86 -8.53 21.57
C GLY A 43 6.65 -9.81 20.78
N ASP A 44 5.92 -10.71 21.41
CA ASP A 44 5.77 -12.10 20.98
C ASP A 44 4.38 -12.35 20.38
N ASP A 45 3.39 -11.52 20.75
CA ASP A 45 2.04 -11.55 20.19
C ASP A 45 1.83 -10.39 19.21
N ILE A 46 1.49 -10.73 17.97
CA ILE A 46 1.25 -9.74 16.90
C ILE A 46 0.07 -8.82 17.21
N GLU A 47 -0.95 -9.30 17.94
CA GLU A 47 -2.12 -8.48 18.27
C GLU A 47 -1.73 -7.31 19.20
N GLU A 48 -0.72 -7.50 20.05
CA GLU A 48 -0.19 -6.47 20.95
C GLU A 48 0.56 -5.35 20.21
N MET A 49 1.07 -5.59 19.00
CA MET A 49 1.94 -4.64 18.29
C MET A 49 1.32 -3.25 18.13
N LEU A 50 0.00 -3.14 17.92
CA LEU A 50 -0.72 -1.88 17.78
C LEU A 50 -1.02 -1.18 19.12
N ASN A 51 -0.79 -1.82 20.26
CA ASN A 51 -0.92 -1.17 21.57
C ASN A 51 0.25 -0.22 21.84
N HIS A 52 1.38 -0.43 21.16
CA HIS A 52 2.61 0.33 21.34
C HIS A 52 2.79 1.52 20.38
N VAL A 53 1.79 1.80 19.55
CA VAL A 53 1.84 2.94 18.61
C VAL A 53 0.96 4.10 19.08
N LYS A 54 1.47 5.33 18.95
CA LYS A 54 0.72 6.56 19.21
C LYS A 54 0.49 7.35 17.92
N PRO A 55 -0.57 8.18 17.86
CA PRO A 55 -0.82 9.06 16.71
C PRO A 55 0.30 10.07 16.42
N SER A 56 1.15 10.37 17.40
CA SER A 56 2.30 11.27 17.24
C SER A 56 3.53 10.59 16.62
N ASP A 57 3.56 9.26 16.61
CA ASP A 57 4.79 8.51 16.36
C ASP A 57 5.07 8.34 14.87
N ILE A 58 6.36 8.23 14.56
CA ILE A 58 6.87 7.77 13.27
C ILE A 58 7.75 6.56 13.54
N LEU A 59 7.26 5.38 13.15
CA LEU A 59 7.88 4.09 13.49
C LEU A 59 8.02 3.21 12.26
N TYR A 60 8.96 2.28 12.34
CA TYR A 60 9.25 1.29 11.31
C TYR A 60 9.12 -0.10 11.93
N GLY A 61 8.05 -0.78 11.57
CA GLY A 61 7.64 -2.06 12.13
C GLY A 61 8.14 -3.21 11.29
N TYR A 62 8.60 -4.25 11.96
CA TYR A 62 8.90 -5.53 11.33
C TYR A 62 8.16 -6.63 12.09
N ALA A 63 7.41 -7.45 11.37
CA ALA A 63 6.56 -8.48 11.95
C ALA A 63 6.71 -9.79 11.19
N LYS A 64 6.83 -10.89 11.94
CA LYS A 64 6.81 -12.25 11.45
C LYS A 64 5.40 -12.81 11.55
N PHE A 65 4.96 -13.43 10.48
CA PHE A 65 3.71 -14.16 10.39
C PHE A 65 4.06 -15.64 10.18
N SER A 66 3.61 -16.47 11.12
CA SER A 66 3.63 -17.92 11.02
C SER A 66 2.20 -18.42 11.09
N ASN A 67 1.89 -19.40 10.25
CA ASN A 67 0.63 -20.13 10.29
C ASN A 67 1.00 -21.61 10.46
N GLU A 68 0.28 -22.35 11.30
CA GLU A 68 0.48 -23.80 11.49
C GLU A 68 0.42 -24.56 10.15
N SER A 69 -0.42 -24.06 9.22
CA SER A 69 -0.55 -24.60 7.87
C SER A 69 0.58 -24.18 6.91
N ALA A 70 1.38 -23.17 7.26
CA ALA A 70 2.43 -22.63 6.42
C ALA A 70 3.80 -23.17 6.82
N LEU A 71 4.43 -23.91 5.89
CA LEU A 71 5.80 -24.43 6.04
C LEU A 71 6.87 -23.33 6.20
N VAL A 72 6.55 -22.08 5.83
CA VAL A 72 7.48 -20.97 5.78
C VAL A 72 6.87 -19.73 6.42
N SER A 73 7.60 -19.15 7.38
CA SER A 73 7.24 -17.86 7.96
C SER A 73 7.43 -16.74 6.94
N LYS A 74 6.47 -15.81 6.91
CA LYS A 74 6.53 -14.62 6.07
C LYS A 74 6.65 -13.37 6.94
N TYR A 75 6.99 -12.25 6.33
CA TYR A 75 7.37 -11.04 7.05
C TYR A 75 6.71 -9.80 6.45
N ALA A 76 6.15 -8.95 7.30
CA ALA A 76 5.63 -7.65 6.93
C ALA A 76 6.54 -6.54 7.44
N TYR A 77 6.66 -5.48 6.63
CA TYR A 77 7.28 -4.22 6.99
C TYR A 77 6.22 -3.12 6.97
N ILE A 78 6.03 -2.46 8.11
CA ILE A 78 4.98 -1.47 8.32
C ILE A 78 5.64 -0.12 8.58
N ILE A 79 5.32 0.89 7.78
CA ILE A 79 5.72 2.26 8.03
C ILE A 79 4.55 2.95 8.75
N TRP A 80 4.73 3.23 10.04
CA TRP A 80 3.74 3.96 10.83
C TRP A 80 3.99 5.46 10.72
N LEU A 81 3.03 6.18 10.16
CA LEU A 81 3.02 7.63 9.99
C LEU A 81 1.82 8.21 10.72
N GLY A 82 1.89 8.23 12.05
CA GLY A 82 0.78 8.60 12.92
C GLY A 82 0.05 9.87 12.46
N SER A 83 -1.26 9.91 12.62
CA SER A 83 -2.10 11.01 12.10
C SER A 83 -1.70 12.41 12.60
N SER A 84 -1.16 12.50 13.82
CA SER A 84 -0.67 13.71 14.47
C SER A 84 0.84 13.96 14.29
N SER A 85 1.53 13.13 13.50
CA SER A 85 2.95 13.31 13.21
C SER A 85 3.23 14.55 12.34
N LEU A 86 4.44 15.09 12.44
CA LEU A 86 4.85 16.31 11.74
C LEU A 86 4.84 16.12 10.22
N ARG A 87 3.82 16.67 9.55
CA ARG A 87 3.61 16.52 8.10
C ARG A 87 4.81 16.95 7.24
N LYS A 88 5.61 17.91 7.71
CA LYS A 88 6.76 18.46 6.97
C LYS A 88 7.89 17.44 6.79
N GLU A 89 8.00 16.44 7.66
CA GLU A 89 9.12 15.50 7.66
C GLU A 89 8.75 14.11 7.10
N ILE A 90 7.46 13.86 6.82
CA ILE A 90 6.95 12.56 6.34
C ILE A 90 7.73 12.06 5.11
N ILE A 91 7.99 12.92 4.12
CA ILE A 91 8.73 12.54 2.91
C ILE A 91 10.14 12.06 3.27
N GLN A 92 10.80 12.73 4.22
CA GLN A 92 12.14 12.33 4.66
C GLN A 92 12.10 10.99 5.41
N HIS A 93 11.08 10.77 6.25
CA HIS A 93 10.94 9.50 6.97
C HIS A 93 10.63 8.32 6.06
N ILE A 94 9.85 8.53 4.99
CA ILE A 94 9.62 7.52 3.95
C ILE A 94 10.93 7.20 3.23
N LYS A 95 11.75 8.21 2.88
CA LYS A 95 13.09 7.98 2.29
C LYS A 95 14.02 7.23 3.24
N ASN A 96 14.03 7.59 4.52
CA ASN A 96 14.82 6.91 5.55
C ASN A 96 14.39 5.45 5.72
N SER A 97 13.10 5.14 5.51
CA SER A 97 12.56 3.79 5.58
C SER A 97 13.27 2.83 4.61
N GLU A 98 13.67 3.30 3.42
CA GLU A 98 14.41 2.48 2.45
C GLU A 98 15.79 2.08 2.98
N GLN A 99 16.46 2.96 3.73
CA GLN A 99 17.74 2.63 4.36
C GLN A 99 17.56 1.60 5.47
N ILE A 100 16.50 1.72 6.27
CA ILE A 100 16.16 0.79 7.35
C ILE A 100 15.81 -0.58 6.79
N THR A 101 15.15 -0.65 5.62
CA THR A 101 14.75 -1.94 5.04
C THR A 101 15.93 -2.84 4.70
N LYS A 102 17.13 -2.26 4.49
CA LYS A 102 18.38 -3.00 4.25
C LYS A 102 18.85 -3.80 5.47
N LEU A 103 18.30 -3.54 6.65
CA LEU A 103 18.60 -4.30 7.87
C LEU A 103 17.93 -5.68 7.87
N TYR A 104 16.84 -5.84 7.12
CA TYR A 104 16.07 -7.08 7.08
C TYR A 104 16.49 -7.92 5.88
N LYS A 105 16.65 -9.23 6.10
CA LYS A 105 16.98 -10.16 5.01
C LYS A 105 15.83 -10.32 4.02
N THR A 106 14.58 -10.31 4.51
CA THR A 106 13.40 -10.59 3.68
C THR A 106 12.19 -9.81 4.18
N ILE A 107 11.46 -9.23 3.23
CA ILE A 107 10.18 -8.55 3.43
C ILE A 107 9.23 -9.07 2.33
N HIS A 108 8.11 -9.64 2.74
CA HIS A 108 7.10 -10.19 1.83
C HIS A 108 5.98 -9.19 1.53
N LEU A 109 5.64 -8.36 2.53
CA LEU A 109 4.66 -7.29 2.40
C LEU A 109 5.24 -6.00 2.94
N ARG A 110 5.10 -4.92 2.18
CA ARG A 110 5.36 -3.56 2.63
C ARG A 110 4.05 -2.78 2.66
N MET A 111 3.79 -2.09 3.75
CA MET A 111 2.61 -1.23 3.86
C MET A 111 2.88 0.01 4.70
N THR A 112 2.01 1.00 4.55
CA THR A 112 2.02 2.23 5.34
C THR A 112 0.70 2.31 6.10
N ALA A 113 0.76 2.74 7.35
CA ALA A 113 -0.41 2.94 8.21
C ALA A 113 -0.30 4.28 8.94
N ARG A 114 -1.42 4.93 9.19
CA ARG A 114 -1.51 6.23 9.90
C ARG A 114 -2.38 6.13 11.15
N GLU A 115 -3.32 5.21 11.13
CA GLU A 115 -4.21 4.88 12.23
C GLU A 115 -4.31 3.37 12.42
N LYS A 116 -4.82 2.95 13.58
CA LYS A 116 -4.89 1.51 13.92
C LYS A 116 -5.85 0.77 12.99
N SER A 117 -6.89 1.44 12.51
CA SER A 117 -7.85 0.94 11.51
C SER A 117 -7.23 0.60 10.16
N ASP A 118 -6.07 1.17 9.82
CA ASP A 118 -5.35 0.84 8.57
C ASP A 118 -4.70 -0.56 8.62
N VAL A 119 -4.63 -1.18 9.81
CA VAL A 119 -3.92 -2.43 10.05
C VAL A 119 -4.90 -3.50 10.51
N ASN A 120 -5.35 -4.33 9.56
CA ASN A 120 -6.11 -5.54 9.85
C ASN A 120 -5.22 -6.78 9.70
N TRP A 121 -4.93 -7.46 10.82
CA TRP A 121 -4.06 -8.63 10.85
C TRP A 121 -4.56 -9.80 10.00
N VAL A 122 -5.88 -9.98 9.92
CA VAL A 122 -6.49 -11.05 9.12
C VAL A 122 -6.26 -10.77 7.62
N ASP A 123 -6.50 -9.53 7.19
CA ASP A 123 -6.29 -9.15 5.79
C ASP A 123 -4.81 -9.19 5.40
N ILE A 124 -3.93 -8.76 6.30
CA ILE A 124 -2.49 -8.82 6.12
C ILE A 124 -2.01 -10.26 6.00
N SER A 125 -2.46 -11.14 6.90
CA SER A 125 -2.21 -12.59 6.85
C SER A 125 -2.65 -13.17 5.51
N ASN A 126 -3.89 -12.90 5.11
CA ASN A 126 -4.45 -13.38 3.84
C ASN A 126 -3.67 -12.87 2.63
N ARG A 127 -3.26 -11.60 2.62
CA ARG A 127 -2.47 -11.02 1.54
C ARG A 127 -1.07 -11.62 1.47
N ILE A 128 -0.46 -11.90 2.62
CA ILE A 128 0.88 -12.46 2.72
C ILE A 128 0.90 -13.93 2.30
N PHE A 129 -0.11 -14.72 2.68
CA PHE A 129 -0.17 -16.16 2.40
C PHE A 129 -0.98 -16.54 1.15
N GLY A 130 -1.78 -15.63 0.59
CA GLY A 130 -2.54 -15.85 -0.64
C GLY A 130 -3.98 -16.34 -0.45
N GLY A 131 -4.64 -16.00 0.68
CA GLY A 131 -6.10 -16.13 0.82
C GLY A 131 -6.64 -17.40 1.49
N SER A 132 -5.89 -18.05 2.39
CA SER A 132 -6.43 -19.17 3.18
C SER A 132 -5.98 -19.08 4.64
N TYR A 133 -6.38 -18.01 5.33
CA TYR A 133 -6.32 -17.95 6.79
C TYR A 133 -7.75 -18.03 7.35
N ASN A 134 -8.15 -19.24 7.77
CA ASN A 134 -9.32 -19.41 8.62
C ASN A 134 -8.85 -19.20 10.06
N LYS A 135 -9.28 -18.11 10.72
CA LYS A 135 -9.06 -17.98 12.16
C LYS A 135 -9.84 -19.12 12.84
N PRO A 136 -9.24 -19.95 13.73
CA PRO A 136 -10.05 -20.78 14.60
C PRO A 136 -10.86 -19.85 15.51
N CYS A 137 -12.18 -19.90 15.39
CA CYS A 137 -13.08 -19.11 16.24
C CYS A 137 -13.12 -19.74 17.63
N ASP A 138 -12.88 -18.95 18.67
CA ASP A 138 -13.13 -19.36 20.06
C ASP A 138 -14.64 -19.38 20.33
N GLU A 139 -15.19 -20.54 20.72
CA GLU A 139 -16.63 -20.83 20.82
C GLU A 139 -17.36 -20.20 22.03
N ASN A 140 -16.90 -19.08 22.60
CA ASN A 140 -17.49 -18.57 23.87
C ASN A 140 -17.78 -17.06 23.94
N SER A 141 -18.27 -16.45 22.87
CA SER A 141 -18.95 -15.15 22.98
C SER A 141 -20.25 -15.10 22.17
N LEU A 142 -21.37 -15.39 22.82
CA LEU A 142 -22.71 -15.09 22.35
C LEU A 142 -22.94 -13.58 22.44
N ASN A 143 -22.67 -12.86 21.34
CA ASN A 143 -23.58 -11.84 20.80
C ASN A 143 -23.06 -11.41 19.42
N CYS A 144 -23.64 -11.99 18.36
CA CYS A 144 -23.48 -11.49 17.00
C CYS A 144 -24.88 -11.21 16.48
N ASP A 145 -25.19 -9.91 16.38
CA ASP A 145 -26.35 -9.47 15.63
C ASP A 145 -26.22 -9.93 14.16
N GLU A 146 -27.36 -10.41 13.71
CA GLU A 146 -27.65 -11.14 12.51
C GLU A 146 -27.42 -10.30 11.24
N PHE A 147 -26.59 -10.80 10.32
CA PHE A 147 -26.81 -10.59 8.89
C PHE A 147 -26.53 -11.89 8.13
N VAL A 148 -27.59 -12.71 8.09
CA VAL A 148 -27.84 -13.83 7.16
C VAL A 148 -27.91 -13.21 5.74
N THR A 149 -27.31 -13.70 4.66
CA THR A 149 -27.25 -15.02 3.99
C THR A 149 -26.33 -14.80 2.76
N GLY A 150 -25.65 -15.73 2.08
CA GLY A 150 -25.71 -17.17 2.00
C GLY A 150 -24.76 -17.62 0.87
N ASN A 151 -24.19 -18.83 1.02
CA ASN A 151 -23.47 -19.53 -0.04
C ASN A 151 -24.46 -20.10 -1.05
N THR A 152 -24.26 -19.84 -2.35
CA THR A 152 -24.63 -20.76 -3.45
C THR A 152 -23.72 -20.53 -4.65
N LYS A 153 -23.02 -21.58 -5.08
CA LYS A 153 -22.56 -21.71 -6.47
C LYS A 153 -23.81 -21.80 -7.34
N SER A 154 -24.04 -20.80 -8.19
CA SER A 154 -25.04 -20.84 -9.27
C SER A 154 -24.46 -20.20 -10.52
N SER A 155 -24.42 -20.98 -11.59
CA SER A 155 -24.20 -20.50 -12.95
C SER A 155 -25.37 -19.59 -13.34
N SER A 156 -25.12 -18.30 -13.53
CA SER A 156 -26.12 -17.39 -14.12
C SER A 156 -25.47 -16.21 -14.83
N ASN A 157 -26.00 -15.94 -16.03
CA ASN A 157 -25.53 -15.06 -17.08
C ASN A 157 -25.03 -13.67 -16.66
N SER A 158 -24.08 -13.18 -17.47
CA SER A 158 -23.17 -12.02 -17.33
C SER A 158 -23.80 -10.62 -17.16
N THR A 159 -25.06 -10.46 -16.76
CA THR A 159 -25.73 -9.14 -16.83
C THR A 159 -26.16 -8.50 -15.51
N ASP A 160 -26.09 -9.18 -14.37
CA ASP A 160 -26.67 -8.66 -13.11
C ASP A 160 -25.68 -8.09 -12.08
N ILE A 161 -24.41 -7.89 -12.44
CA ILE A 161 -23.36 -7.41 -11.51
C ILE A 161 -23.46 -5.90 -11.19
N MET A 162 -24.40 -5.17 -11.78
CA MET A 162 -24.40 -3.71 -11.77
C MET A 162 -25.59 -3.07 -11.04
N LYS A 163 -25.77 -3.39 -9.74
CA LYS A 163 -26.70 -2.67 -8.85
C LYS A 163 -26.03 -2.11 -7.58
N GLY A 164 -24.82 -1.57 -7.73
CA GLY A 164 -24.10 -0.88 -6.65
C GLY A 164 -23.68 0.54 -7.05
N ILE A 165 -23.31 1.37 -6.08
CA ILE A 165 -22.86 2.76 -6.27
C ILE A 165 -21.72 2.86 -7.32
N VAL A 166 -20.87 1.84 -7.37
CA VAL A 166 -19.78 1.70 -8.36
C VAL A 166 -20.32 1.55 -9.79
N ALA A 167 -21.40 0.79 -9.98
CA ALA A 167 -22.05 0.58 -11.28
C ALA A 167 -22.66 1.86 -11.83
N ALA A 168 -23.33 2.62 -10.97
CA ALA A 168 -23.89 3.92 -11.32
C ALA A 168 -22.79 4.90 -11.74
N ARG A 169 -21.64 4.89 -11.05
CA ARG A 169 -20.49 5.73 -11.40
C ARG A 169 -19.87 5.34 -12.74
N ILE A 170 -19.74 4.04 -13.02
CA ILE A 170 -19.21 3.54 -14.30
C ILE A 170 -20.15 3.91 -15.46
N LYS A 171 -21.47 3.79 -15.26
CA LYS A 171 -22.47 4.18 -16.27
C LYS A 171 -22.44 5.67 -16.58
N ALA A 172 -22.38 6.52 -15.55
CA ALA A 172 -22.30 7.97 -15.71
C ALA A 172 -21.03 8.41 -16.46
N LEU A 173 -19.89 7.75 -16.22
CA LEU A 173 -18.64 8.00 -16.94
C LEU A 173 -18.74 7.59 -18.43
N TYR A 174 -19.49 6.53 -18.74
CA TYR A 174 -19.67 6.08 -20.13
C TYR A 174 -20.59 7.01 -20.92
N GLU A 175 -21.69 7.49 -20.32
CA GLU A 175 -22.61 8.45 -20.94
C GLU A 175 -21.97 9.83 -21.14
N GLN A 176 -21.08 10.26 -20.24
CA GLN A 176 -20.27 11.47 -20.47
C GLN A 176 -19.34 11.33 -21.68
N LYS A 177 -18.79 10.13 -21.91
CA LYS A 177 -17.92 9.86 -23.06
C LYS A 177 -18.69 9.83 -24.38
N SER A 178 -19.91 9.30 -24.41
CA SER A 178 -20.74 9.29 -25.63
C SER A 178 -21.29 10.66 -26.00
N ASN A 179 -21.51 11.54 -25.01
CA ASN A 179 -22.02 12.89 -25.24
C ASN A 179 -20.92 13.94 -25.47
N SER A 180 -19.64 13.55 -25.38
CA SER A 180 -18.53 14.41 -25.79
C SER A 180 -18.46 14.42 -27.31
N SER A 181 -18.69 15.58 -27.92
CA SER A 181 -18.64 15.85 -29.36
C SER A 181 -17.21 15.75 -29.95
N TYR A 182 -16.43 14.76 -29.51
CA TYR A 182 -15.11 14.51 -30.05
C TYR A 182 -15.26 13.77 -31.37
N VAL A 183 -15.22 14.52 -32.48
CA VAL A 183 -15.08 13.94 -33.82
C VAL A 183 -13.63 13.46 -33.92
N PRO A 184 -13.36 12.16 -34.05
CA PRO A 184 -12.00 11.68 -34.23
C PRO A 184 -11.48 12.21 -35.57
N LEU A 185 -10.38 12.97 -35.53
CA LEU A 185 -9.69 13.48 -36.70
C LEU A 185 -9.24 12.31 -37.58
N ASN A 186 -9.83 12.20 -38.78
CA ASN A 186 -9.43 11.22 -39.76
C ASN A 186 -8.20 11.75 -40.50
N PHE A 187 -7.02 11.53 -39.91
CA PHE A 187 -5.73 12.06 -40.37
C PHE A 187 -5.47 11.85 -41.87
N ARG A 188 -6.06 10.83 -42.48
CA ARG A 188 -5.91 10.53 -43.90
C ARG A 188 -6.57 11.58 -44.79
N GLU A 189 -7.80 12.00 -44.47
CA GLU A 189 -8.53 13.02 -45.25
C GLU A 189 -7.89 14.41 -45.09
N GLU A 190 -7.43 14.74 -43.89
CA GLU A 190 -6.76 16.02 -43.60
C GLU A 190 -5.40 16.14 -44.33
N LEU A 191 -4.63 15.04 -44.38
CA LEU A 191 -3.34 15.01 -45.08
C LEU A 191 -3.53 15.11 -46.61
N GLU A 192 -4.60 14.52 -47.14
CA GLU A 192 -4.93 14.56 -48.56
C GLU A 192 -5.42 15.95 -48.98
N ALA A 193 -6.24 16.59 -48.14
CA ALA A 193 -6.64 17.99 -48.31
C ALA A 193 -5.43 18.95 -48.28
N ALA A 194 -4.49 18.77 -47.34
CA ALA A 194 -3.27 19.58 -47.25
C ALA A 194 -2.32 19.40 -48.45
N ARG A 195 -2.34 18.23 -49.10
CA ARG A 195 -1.59 17.97 -50.34
C ARG A 195 -2.25 18.57 -51.58
N ALA A 196 -3.58 18.72 -51.57
CA ALA A 196 -4.34 19.25 -52.70
C ALA A 196 -4.30 20.78 -52.80
N VAL A 197 -3.75 21.48 -51.80
CA VAL A 197 -3.60 22.95 -51.86
C VAL A 197 -2.51 23.31 -52.86
N PRO A 198 -2.81 24.02 -53.96
CA PRO A 198 -1.78 24.53 -54.85
C PRO A 198 -0.89 25.50 -54.08
N ARG A 199 0.43 25.26 -54.11
CA ARG A 199 1.40 26.20 -53.54
C ARG A 199 1.61 27.33 -54.53
N ASP A 200 1.25 28.54 -54.14
CA ASP A 200 1.59 29.72 -54.92
C ASP A 200 3.12 29.85 -55.07
N PRO A 201 3.63 30.30 -56.22
CA PRO A 201 5.04 30.54 -56.41
C PRO A 201 5.54 31.57 -55.39
N ILE A 202 6.65 31.26 -54.72
CA ILE A 202 7.33 32.19 -53.82
C ILE A 202 8.03 33.25 -54.67
N ASP A 203 7.58 34.51 -54.57
CA ASP A 203 8.28 35.62 -55.22
C ASP A 203 9.68 35.83 -54.60
N PRO A 204 10.73 36.03 -55.41
CA PRO A 204 12.07 36.26 -54.90
C PRO A 204 12.16 37.62 -54.18
N ILE A 205 12.71 37.59 -52.97
CA ILE A 205 12.91 38.76 -52.10
C ILE A 205 13.76 39.81 -52.85
N ARG A 206 13.17 40.98 -53.13
CA ARG A 206 13.92 42.17 -53.57
C ARG A 206 14.81 42.64 -52.42
N ALA A 207 16.11 42.40 -52.55
CA ALA A 207 17.12 43.07 -51.74
C ALA A 207 17.16 44.56 -52.14
N PHE A 208 16.74 45.44 -51.23
CA PHE A 208 17.01 46.87 -51.35
C PHE A 208 18.34 47.17 -50.65
N PHE A 209 19.28 47.69 -51.43
CA PHE A 209 20.51 48.34 -50.97
C PHE A 209 20.20 49.72 -50.38
#